data_AF-A0A814IH23-F1
#
_entry.id   AF-A0A814IH23-F1
#
_cell.length_a   1.000
_cell.length_b   1.000
_cell.length_c   1.000
_cell.angle_alpha   90.00
_cell.angle_beta   90.00
_cell.angle_gamma   90.00
#
_symmetry.space_group_name_H-M   'P 1'
#
loop_
_entity.id
_entity.type
_entity.pdbx_description
1 polymer ?
#
loop_
_entity_poly.entity_id
_entity_poly.type
_entity_poly.pdbx_seq_one_letter_code
_entity_poly.pdbx_strand_id
1 'polypeptide(L)'
;MAIHRQKKKFVLPTKEERAQALGEIDNSDKDIRRALTIAIDECFPSIPILNEDECLSEHYDAGQTRINQYTKQSQYFVSNIMNQLKKMQRKRHKREELFSTGVTVVDIYPNPQWNFVYGKASINEGIAIYSIARFDPLFPHTSIESYSNEEQVLILRRAVSTYVHEVMHLLFMFNEWN
;
A
#
# COMPACT_ATOMS: atom_id res chain seq x y z
N MET A 1 15.32 23.60 22.90
CA MET A 1 13.86 23.67 23.04
C MET A 1 13.23 22.61 22.15
N ALA A 2 12.80 21.48 22.71
CA ALA A 2 12.21 20.38 21.94
C ALA A 2 10.72 20.67 21.69
N ILE A 3 10.33 20.78 20.41
CA ILE A 3 8.94 20.98 20.00
C ILE A 3 8.23 19.63 20.13
N HIS A 4 7.42 19.50 21.17
CA HIS A 4 6.57 18.34 21.39
C HIS A 4 5.40 18.37 20.40
N ARG A 5 5.55 17.71 19.25
CA ARG A 5 4.48 17.60 18.25
C ARG A 5 3.43 16.64 18.81
N GLN A 6 2.28 17.17 19.24
CA GLN A 6 1.16 16.34 19.69
C GLN A 6 0.77 15.37 18.58
N LYS A 7 0.87 14.06 18.87
CA LYS A 7 0.35 13.00 18.00
C LYS A 7 -1.15 13.18 17.89
N LYS A 8 -1.65 13.62 16.72
CA LYS A 8 -3.08 13.65 16.45
C LYS A 8 -3.56 12.20 16.40
N LYS A 9 -4.43 11.84 17.35
CA LYS A 9 -5.11 10.54 17.38
C LYS A 9 -5.89 10.38 16.08
N PHE A 10 -5.68 9.27 15.38
CA PHE A 10 -6.43 8.95 14.17
C PHE A 10 -7.92 8.83 14.51
N VAL A 11 -8.77 9.53 13.76
CA VAL A 11 -10.23 9.48 13.90
C VAL A 11 -10.78 8.81 12.64
N LEU A 12 -11.61 7.79 12.82
CA LEU A 12 -12.25 7.08 11.73
C LEU A 12 -13.16 8.02 10.93
N PRO A 13 -13.02 8.08 9.60
CA PRO A 13 -13.96 8.81 8.76
C PRO A 13 -15.36 8.19 8.85
N THR A 14 -16.37 9.06 8.87
CA THR A 14 -17.79 8.72 8.85
C THR A 14 -18.18 7.92 7.60
N LYS A 15 -19.37 7.32 7.59
CA LYS A 15 -19.86 6.61 6.40
C LYS A 15 -19.98 7.57 5.22
N GLU A 16 -20.43 8.79 5.47
CA GLU A 16 -20.57 9.84 4.46
C GLU A 16 -19.19 10.27 3.92
N GLU A 17 -18.19 10.48 4.78
CA GLU A 17 -16.83 10.83 4.34
C GLU A 17 -16.16 9.70 3.53
N ARG A 18 -16.42 8.43 3.89
CA ARG A 18 -15.95 7.27 3.12
C ARG A 18 -16.62 7.16 1.75
N ALA A 19 -17.93 7.38 1.69
CA ALA A 19 -18.67 7.39 0.43
C ALA A 19 -18.22 8.55 -0.47
N GLN A 20 -17.95 9.72 0.12
CA GLN A 20 -17.46 10.90 -0.59
C GLN A 20 -16.02 10.71 -1.11
N ALA A 21 -15.16 10.02 -0.36
CA ALA A 21 -13.79 9.70 -0.79
C ALA A 21 -13.73 8.69 -1.96
N LEU A 22 -14.75 7.83 -2.10
CA LEU A 22 -14.87 6.88 -3.21
C LEU A 22 -15.39 7.52 -4.50
N GLY A 23 -15.93 8.74 -4.44
CA GLY A 23 -16.51 9.45 -5.57
C GLY A 23 -17.83 8.84 -6.07
N GLU A 24 -18.49 9.52 -7.00
CA GLU A 24 -19.65 8.96 -7.71
C GLU A 24 -19.17 7.87 -8.67
N ILE A 25 -19.42 6.60 -8.32
CA ILE A 25 -19.19 5.43 -9.19
C ILE A 25 -20.23 5.38 -10.34
N ASP A 26 -20.90 6.51 -10.65
CA ASP A 26 -22.09 6.56 -11.49
C ASP A 26 -21.83 6.37 -12.99
N ASN A 27 -20.62 6.69 -13.46
CA ASN A 27 -20.22 6.52 -14.85
C ASN A 27 -19.50 5.20 -15.16
N SER A 28 -19.52 4.23 -14.24
CA SER A 28 -18.92 2.91 -14.50
C SER A 28 -19.94 1.93 -15.09
N ASP A 29 -19.45 1.09 -16.01
CA ASP A 29 -20.20 0.05 -16.69
C ASP A 29 -21.01 -0.79 -15.70
N LYS A 30 -22.27 -1.11 -16.04
CA LYS A 30 -23.23 -1.78 -15.13
C LYS A 30 -22.66 -3.08 -14.55
N ASP A 31 -21.83 -3.76 -15.31
CA ASP A 31 -21.18 -5.00 -14.92
C ASP A 31 -20.05 -4.79 -13.90
N ILE A 32 -19.33 -3.67 -13.98
CA ILE A 32 -18.30 -3.28 -12.99
C ILE A 32 -18.96 -2.91 -11.67
N ARG A 33 -20.06 -2.15 -11.74
CA ARG A 33 -20.89 -1.83 -10.57
C ARG A 33 -21.45 -3.08 -9.92
N ARG A 34 -21.96 -4.01 -10.70
CA ARG A 34 -22.49 -5.28 -10.18
C ARG A 34 -21.39 -6.15 -9.56
N ALA A 35 -20.21 -6.23 -10.19
CA ALA A 35 -19.08 -6.97 -9.65
C ALA A 35 -18.54 -6.36 -8.34
N LEU A 36 -18.44 -5.02 -8.26
CA LEU A 36 -18.03 -4.33 -7.04
C LEU A 36 -19.10 -4.40 -5.95
N THR A 37 -20.38 -4.18 -6.27
CA THR A 37 -21.46 -4.16 -5.27
C THR A 37 -21.74 -5.55 -4.69
N ILE A 38 -21.73 -6.61 -5.53
CA ILE A 38 -21.90 -8.00 -5.05
C ILE A 38 -20.67 -8.46 -4.26
N ALA A 39 -19.45 -8.06 -4.68
CA ALA A 39 -18.24 -8.42 -3.96
C ALA A 39 -18.14 -7.71 -2.59
N ILE A 40 -18.44 -6.40 -2.54
CA ILE A 40 -18.18 -5.55 -1.37
C ILE A 40 -19.12 -5.83 -0.20
N ASP A 41 -20.39 -6.21 -0.45
CA ASP A 41 -21.38 -6.37 0.64
C ASP A 41 -21.53 -7.80 1.17
N GLU A 42 -21.33 -8.85 0.37
CA GLU A 42 -21.54 -10.24 0.82
C GLU A 42 -20.26 -11.10 0.91
N CYS A 43 -19.21 -10.81 0.12
CA CYS A 43 -18.01 -11.67 0.05
C CYS A 43 -16.78 -11.11 0.75
N PHE A 44 -16.67 -9.80 0.94
CA PHE A 44 -15.54 -9.17 1.62
C PHE A 44 -16.04 -8.51 2.91
N PRO A 45 -15.88 -9.16 4.09
CA PRO A 45 -16.14 -8.46 5.34
C PRO A 45 -15.35 -7.16 5.35
N SER A 46 -15.96 -6.09 5.89
CA SER A 46 -15.34 -4.78 5.99
C SER A 46 -13.89 -4.91 6.43
N ILE A 47 -12.96 -4.31 5.67
CA ILE A 47 -11.52 -4.36 5.93
C ILE A 47 -11.31 -4.14 7.43
N PRO A 48 -10.72 -5.12 8.15
CA PRO A 48 -10.55 -5.00 9.58
C PRO A 48 -9.78 -3.72 9.87
N ILE A 49 -10.28 -2.93 10.82
CA ILE A 49 -9.62 -1.71 11.25
C ILE A 49 -8.22 -2.11 11.71
N LEU A 50 -7.21 -1.57 11.05
CA LEU A 50 -5.81 -1.80 11.42
C LEU A 50 -5.62 -1.28 12.84
N ASN A 51 -5.17 -2.17 13.72
CA ASN A 51 -4.75 -1.77 15.06
C ASN A 51 -3.45 -0.95 14.98
N GLU A 52 -3.10 -0.22 16.05
CA GLU A 52 -1.86 0.57 16.08
C GLU A 52 -0.61 -0.28 15.83
N ASP A 53 -0.64 -1.57 16.18
CA ASP A 53 0.43 -2.54 15.95
C ASP A 53 0.41 -3.16 14.53
N GLU A 54 -0.57 -2.78 13.70
CA GLU A 54 -0.68 -3.15 12.28
C GLU A 54 -0.29 -1.99 11.34
N CYS A 55 -0.06 -0.79 11.89
CA CYS A 55 0.42 0.38 11.16
C CYS A 55 1.93 0.60 11.37
N LEU A 56 2.70 0.67 10.29
CA LEU A 56 4.13 1.00 10.31
C LEU A 56 4.39 2.51 10.29
N SER A 57 3.54 3.34 10.91
CA SER A 57 3.47 4.77 10.57
C SER A 57 4.73 5.59 10.81
N GLU A 58 5.68 5.17 11.65
CA GLU A 58 6.93 5.93 11.85
C GLU A 58 8.09 5.00 12.28
N HIS A 59 8.77 4.35 11.33
CA HIS A 59 10.02 3.62 11.61
C HIS A 59 11.21 4.22 10.85
N TYR A 60 11.83 5.23 11.46
CA TYR A 60 13.16 5.74 11.09
C TYR A 60 14.23 4.91 11.80
N ASP A 61 14.58 3.77 11.22
CA ASP A 61 15.77 3.05 11.64
C ASP A 61 16.97 3.51 10.77
N ALA A 62 18.17 3.54 11.34
CA ALA A 62 19.37 3.95 10.64
C ALA A 62 19.71 2.98 9.48
N GLY A 63 20.06 3.52 8.31
CA GLY A 63 20.44 2.75 7.11
C GLY A 63 19.27 2.24 6.25
N GLN A 64 18.04 2.61 6.58
CA GLN A 64 16.83 2.08 5.92
C GLN A 64 16.26 2.95 4.81
N THR A 65 16.76 4.18 4.68
CA THR A 65 16.21 5.19 3.78
C THR A 65 17.35 5.82 2.98
N ARG A 66 17.14 6.03 1.69
CA ARG A 66 18.03 6.84 0.84
C ARG A 66 17.26 7.98 0.19
N ILE A 67 17.97 9.03 -0.20
CA ILE A 67 17.44 9.99 -1.16
C ILE A 67 17.81 9.50 -2.55
N ASN A 68 16.82 9.24 -3.39
CA ASN A 68 17.06 8.83 -4.77
C ASN A 68 17.76 9.95 -5.54
N GLN A 69 18.82 9.62 -6.27
CA GLN A 69 19.61 10.64 -6.97
C GLN A 69 18.86 11.31 -8.12
N TYR A 70 17.89 10.61 -8.74
CA TYR A 70 17.10 11.09 -9.86
C TYR A 70 15.84 11.81 -9.41
N THR A 71 15.04 11.19 -8.54
CA THR A 71 13.75 11.75 -8.12
C THR A 71 13.88 12.77 -6.99
N LYS A 72 15.02 12.80 -6.28
CA LYS A 72 15.25 13.58 -5.04
C LYS A 72 14.26 13.26 -3.91
N GLN A 73 13.47 12.20 -4.06
CA GLN A 73 12.52 11.74 -3.06
C GLN A 73 13.16 10.72 -2.11
N SER A 74 12.57 10.60 -0.93
CA SER A 74 12.89 9.54 0.02
C SER A 74 12.50 8.17 -0.54
N GLN A 75 13.36 7.18 -0.36
CA GLN A 75 13.06 5.78 -0.69
C GLN A 75 13.40 4.87 0.47
N TYR A 76 12.52 3.89 0.74
CA TYR A 76 12.74 2.88 1.77
C TYR A 76 13.31 1.59 1.21
N PHE A 77 14.21 0.98 1.98
CA PHE A 77 14.79 -0.32 1.64
C PHE A 77 13.79 -1.44 1.92
N VAL A 78 13.39 -2.14 0.86
CA VAL A 78 12.31 -3.15 0.92
C VAL A 78 12.55 -4.21 1.97
N SER A 79 13.77 -4.75 2.04
CA SER A 79 14.12 -5.84 2.97
C SER A 79 13.87 -5.47 4.43
N ASN A 80 14.01 -4.20 4.78
CA ASN A 80 13.77 -3.75 6.16
C ASN A 80 12.28 -3.74 6.48
N ILE A 81 11.45 -3.24 5.56
CA ILE A 81 10.01 -3.25 5.77
C ILE A 81 9.49 -4.69 5.84
N MET A 82 9.98 -5.58 4.97
CA MET A 82 9.64 -7.01 5.02
C MET A 82 10.05 -7.64 6.35
N ASN A 83 11.23 -7.29 6.90
CA ASN A 83 11.65 -7.76 8.23
C ASN A 83 10.73 -7.27 9.35
N GLN A 84 10.20 -6.04 9.24
CA GLN A 84 9.23 -5.53 10.22
C GLN A 84 7.88 -6.24 10.10
N LEU A 85 7.36 -6.41 8.88
CA LEU A 85 6.14 -7.19 8.63
C LEU A 85 6.27 -8.62 9.19
N LYS A 86 7.43 -9.24 9.03
CA LYS A 86 7.74 -10.56 9.59
C LYS A 86 7.69 -10.58 11.12
N LYS A 87 8.22 -9.55 11.78
CA LYS A 87 8.12 -9.41 13.24
C LYS A 87 6.67 -9.22 13.69
N MET A 88 5.90 -8.39 12.99
CA MET A 88 4.47 -8.15 13.28
C MET A 88 3.63 -9.42 13.10
N GLN A 89 3.83 -10.15 12.01
CA GLN A 89 3.18 -11.43 11.73
C GLN A 89 3.46 -12.44 12.85
N ARG A 90 4.74 -12.60 13.23
CA ARG A 90 5.14 -13.48 14.35
C ARG A 90 4.52 -13.07 15.69
N LYS A 91 4.46 -11.76 15.97
CA LYS A 91 3.88 -11.24 17.22
C LYS A 91 2.38 -11.50 17.30
N ARG A 92 1.64 -11.35 16.19
CA ARG A 92 0.20 -11.58 16.13
C ARG A 92 -0.16 -13.06 16.27
N HIS A 93 0.68 -13.97 15.77
CA HIS A 93 0.54 -15.43 15.90
C HIS A 93 -0.89 -15.94 15.57
N LYS A 94 -1.53 -15.34 14.55
CA LYS A 94 -2.89 -15.69 14.13
C LYS A 94 -2.84 -16.96 13.27
N ARG A 95 -3.44 -18.05 13.76
CA ARG A 95 -3.44 -19.36 13.07
C ARG A 95 -4.10 -19.34 11.69
N GLU A 96 -4.97 -18.37 11.43
CA GLU A 96 -5.76 -18.24 10.20
C GLU A 96 -5.17 -17.22 9.20
N GLU A 97 -4.04 -16.59 9.54
CA GLU A 97 -3.39 -15.64 8.64
C GLU A 97 -2.60 -16.40 7.56
N LEU A 98 -3.07 -16.34 6.32
CA LEU A 98 -2.38 -16.95 5.17
C LEU A 98 -1.11 -16.19 4.80
N PHE A 99 -1.17 -14.85 4.80
CA PHE A 99 -0.05 -13.97 4.50
C PHE A 99 -0.27 -12.54 5.03
N SER A 100 0.79 -11.74 5.11
CA SER A 100 0.73 -10.32 5.45
C SER A 100 1.15 -9.44 4.27
N THR A 101 0.38 -8.39 3.96
CA THR A 101 0.77 -7.41 2.94
C THR A 101 0.97 -6.02 3.53
N GLY A 102 2.08 -5.37 3.22
CA GLY A 102 2.30 -3.95 3.51
C GLY A 102 1.99 -3.07 2.31
N VAL A 103 1.48 -1.87 2.57
CA VAL A 103 1.33 -0.79 1.57
C VAL A 103 2.06 0.45 2.08
N THR A 104 2.73 1.18 1.18
CA THR A 104 3.39 2.44 1.51
C THR A 104 3.18 3.49 0.41
N VAL A 105 3.10 4.76 0.83
CA VAL A 105 3.09 5.92 -0.07
C VAL A 105 4.50 6.45 -0.38
N VAL A 106 5.52 5.86 0.24
CA VAL A 106 6.92 6.20 0.00
C VAL A 106 7.50 5.21 -1.00
N ASP A 107 8.35 5.70 -1.91
CA ASP A 107 8.99 4.89 -2.94
C ASP A 107 9.94 3.86 -2.32
N ILE A 108 10.15 2.71 -2.97
CA ILE A 108 10.88 1.57 -2.37
C ILE A 108 11.95 1.03 -3.32
N TYR A 109 13.02 0.46 -2.75
CA TYR A 109 14.11 -0.12 -3.53
C TYR A 109 14.61 -1.47 -2.96
N PRO A 110 14.96 -2.45 -3.81
CA PRO A 110 15.28 -3.81 -3.37
C PRO A 110 16.77 -4.01 -3.06
N ASN A 111 17.65 -3.18 -3.62
CA ASN A 111 19.10 -3.25 -3.50
C ASN A 111 19.71 -1.85 -3.77
N PRO A 112 20.81 -1.46 -3.11
CA PRO A 112 21.49 -0.18 -3.37
C PRO A 112 21.78 0.14 -4.85
N GLN A 113 22.03 -0.88 -5.68
CA GLN A 113 22.31 -0.73 -7.12
C GLN A 113 21.05 -0.56 -7.99
N TRP A 114 19.86 -0.86 -7.47
CA TRP A 114 18.59 -0.76 -8.18
C TRP A 114 17.97 0.62 -7.99
N ASN A 115 17.17 1.08 -8.97
CA ASN A 115 16.50 2.38 -8.90
C ASN A 115 15.26 2.35 -8.00
N PHE A 116 14.33 1.42 -8.25
CA PHE A 116 13.11 1.23 -7.47
C PHE A 116 12.46 -0.11 -7.82
N VAL A 117 11.45 -0.50 -7.06
CA VAL A 117 10.47 -1.54 -7.43
C VAL A 117 9.07 -1.07 -7.03
N TYR A 118 8.04 -1.58 -7.70
CA TYR A 118 6.65 -1.31 -7.30
C TYR A 118 6.21 -2.16 -6.12
N GLY A 119 6.78 -3.36 -5.98
CA GLY A 119 6.53 -4.25 -4.87
C GLY A 119 7.57 -5.36 -4.80
N LYS A 120 7.43 -6.18 -3.77
CA LYS A 120 8.19 -7.41 -3.57
C LYS A 120 7.41 -8.35 -2.67
N ALA A 121 7.35 -9.60 -3.09
CA ALA A 121 6.82 -10.71 -2.31
C ALA A 121 7.92 -11.68 -1.86
N SER A 122 7.67 -12.37 -0.75
CA SER A 122 8.42 -13.54 -0.31
C SER A 122 7.42 -14.64 0.03
N ILE A 123 7.35 -15.63 -0.85
CA ILE A 123 6.47 -16.79 -0.72
C ILE A 123 6.81 -17.56 0.57
N ASN A 124 8.11 -17.81 0.80
CA ASN A 124 8.59 -18.55 1.96
C ASN A 124 8.26 -17.89 3.30
N GLU A 125 8.13 -16.56 3.30
CA GLU A 125 7.79 -15.80 4.51
C GLU A 125 6.29 -15.46 4.58
N GLY A 126 5.51 -15.73 3.52
CA GLY A 126 4.12 -15.34 3.44
C GLY A 126 3.92 -13.83 3.58
N ILE A 127 4.82 -13.01 3.02
CA ILE A 127 4.79 -11.55 3.18
C ILE A 127 5.02 -10.87 1.84
N ALA A 128 4.24 -9.84 1.54
CA ALA A 128 4.53 -8.93 0.45
C ALA A 128 4.47 -7.46 0.89
N ILE A 129 5.10 -6.60 0.10
CA ILE A 129 4.95 -5.16 0.21
C ILE A 129 4.86 -4.53 -1.17
N TYR A 130 4.07 -3.48 -1.30
CA TYR A 130 4.05 -2.65 -2.49
C TYR A 130 3.98 -1.16 -2.13
N SER A 131 4.46 -0.33 -3.06
CA SER A 131 4.45 1.11 -2.97
C SER A 131 3.52 1.71 -4.02
N ILE A 132 2.71 2.67 -3.59
CA ILE A 132 1.85 3.45 -4.48
C ILE A 132 2.47 4.80 -4.88
N ALA A 133 3.69 5.10 -4.41
CA ALA A 133 4.34 6.40 -4.57
C ALA A 133 4.44 6.85 -6.04
N ARG A 134 4.72 5.91 -6.94
CA ARG A 134 4.95 6.15 -8.37
C ARG A 134 3.69 6.08 -9.23
N PHE A 135 2.52 5.88 -8.62
CA PHE A 135 1.26 5.89 -9.37
C PHE A 135 0.70 7.29 -9.56
N ASP A 136 1.13 8.24 -8.71
CA ASP A 136 0.86 9.66 -8.89
C ASP A 136 1.38 10.12 -10.27
N PRO A 137 0.52 10.64 -11.15
CA PRO A 137 0.90 11.18 -12.45
C PRO A 137 1.99 12.25 -12.39
N LEU A 138 2.12 12.94 -11.25
CA LEU A 138 3.04 14.04 -11.06
C LEU A 138 4.36 13.61 -10.41
N PHE A 139 4.50 12.35 -10.01
CA PHE A 139 5.73 11.84 -9.44
C PHE A 139 6.94 12.11 -10.36
N PRO A 140 8.08 12.64 -9.84
CA PRO A 140 8.43 12.82 -8.43
C PRO A 140 8.08 14.19 -7.84
N HIS A 141 7.33 15.00 -8.57
CA HIS A 141 6.82 16.28 -8.11
C HIS A 141 5.55 16.07 -7.27
N THR A 142 5.22 17.06 -6.47
CA THR A 142 3.96 17.11 -5.72
C THR A 142 3.24 18.36 -6.21
N SER A 143 2.01 18.24 -6.71
CA SER A 143 1.13 19.40 -6.83
C SER A 143 0.15 19.43 -5.68
N ILE A 144 -0.40 20.62 -5.44
CA ILE A 144 -1.51 20.86 -4.51
C ILE A 144 -2.85 20.69 -5.26
N GLU A 145 -2.81 20.35 -6.55
CA GLU A 145 -3.99 20.30 -7.41
C GLU A 145 -4.77 19.00 -7.16
N SER A 146 -6.09 19.11 -7.19
CA SER A 146 -6.97 17.95 -7.13
C SER A 146 -6.82 17.11 -8.41
N TYR A 147 -6.64 15.80 -8.26
CA TYR A 147 -6.65 14.87 -9.39
C TYR A 147 -8.00 14.87 -10.09
N SER A 148 -8.00 14.82 -11.42
CA SER A 148 -9.19 14.54 -12.22
C SER A 148 -9.73 13.13 -11.93
N ASN A 149 -11.01 12.88 -12.22
CA ASN A 149 -11.61 11.55 -12.04
C ASN A 149 -10.86 10.46 -12.81
N GLU A 150 -10.36 10.78 -14.01
CA GLU A 150 -9.61 9.87 -14.87
C GLU A 150 -8.25 9.48 -14.25
N GLU A 151 -7.55 10.46 -13.66
CA GLU A 151 -6.30 10.23 -12.94
C GLU A 151 -6.51 9.40 -11.67
N GLN A 152 -7.57 9.68 -10.89
CA GLN A 152 -7.92 8.89 -9.71
C GLN A 152 -8.20 7.42 -10.09
N VAL A 153 -8.99 7.19 -11.15
CA VAL A 153 -9.26 5.85 -11.66
C VAL A 153 -7.97 5.16 -12.12
N LEU A 154 -7.07 5.88 -12.79
CA LEU A 154 -5.79 5.32 -13.24
C LEU A 154 -4.88 4.94 -12.05
N ILE A 155 -4.77 5.81 -11.04
CA ILE A 155 -4.01 5.55 -9.81
C ILE A 155 -4.55 4.30 -9.12
N LEU A 156 -5.88 4.22 -8.94
CA LEU A 156 -6.54 3.08 -8.31
C LEU A 156 -6.32 1.78 -9.10
N ARG A 157 -6.47 1.82 -10.42
CA ARG A 157 -6.21 0.65 -11.29
C ARG A 157 -4.78 0.14 -11.15
N ARG A 158 -3.79 1.03 -11.14
CA ARG A 158 -2.38 0.67 -10.97
C ARG A 158 -2.11 0.09 -9.57
N ALA A 159 -2.69 0.70 -8.53
CA ALA A 159 -2.56 0.23 -7.15
C ALA A 159 -3.13 -1.17 -6.98
N VAL A 160 -4.37 -1.41 -7.44
CA VAL A 160 -5.03 -2.72 -7.34
C VAL A 160 -4.30 -3.76 -8.18
N SER A 161 -3.90 -3.43 -9.42
CA SER A 161 -3.17 -4.37 -10.28
C SER A 161 -1.84 -4.80 -9.66
N THR A 162 -1.12 -3.87 -9.04
CA THR A 162 0.16 -4.17 -8.38
C THR A 162 -0.07 -4.98 -7.12
N TYR A 163 -1.07 -4.63 -6.30
CA TYR A 163 -1.45 -5.40 -5.13
C TYR A 163 -1.78 -6.86 -5.50
N VAL A 164 -2.61 -7.06 -6.52
CA VAL A 164 -2.98 -8.39 -7.01
C VAL A 164 -1.74 -9.16 -7.48
N HIS A 165 -0.83 -8.52 -8.21
CA HIS A 165 0.43 -9.15 -8.64
C HIS A 165 1.24 -9.67 -7.45
N GLU A 166 1.45 -8.85 -6.42
CA GLU A 166 2.19 -9.24 -5.21
C GLU A 166 1.49 -10.35 -4.41
N VAL A 167 0.16 -10.29 -4.29
CA VAL A 167 -0.63 -11.35 -3.64
C VAL A 167 -0.56 -12.66 -4.44
N MET A 168 -0.58 -12.58 -5.77
CA MET A 168 -0.50 -13.77 -6.62
C MET A 168 0.85 -14.47 -6.52
N HIS A 169 1.94 -13.75 -6.23
CA HIS A 169 3.20 -14.40 -5.84
C HIS A 169 3.01 -15.26 -4.58
N LEU A 170 2.34 -14.74 -3.55
CA LEU A 170 2.09 -15.46 -2.30
C LEU A 170 1.18 -16.68 -2.46
N LEU A 171 0.32 -16.68 -3.48
CA LEU A 171 -0.56 -17.80 -3.83
C LEU A 171 0.06 -18.77 -4.85
N PHE A 172 1.38 -18.69 -5.10
CA PHE A 172 2.10 -19.55 -6.04
C PHE A 172 1.63 -19.43 -7.51
N MET A 173 0.97 -18.33 -7.87
CA MET A 173 0.37 -18.18 -9.21
C MET A 173 1.32 -17.55 -10.23
N PHE A 174 2.40 -16.89 -9.80
CA PHE A 174 3.45 -16.38 -10.68
C PHE A 174 4.84 -16.81 -10.17
N ASN A 175 5.46 -17.75 -10.88
CA ASN A 175 6.91 -17.96 -10.83
C ASN A 175 7.56 -16.92 -11.76
N GLU A 176 8.65 -16.32 -11.32
CA GLU A 176 9.31 -15.18 -11.97
C GLU A 176 9.59 -15.39 -13.48
N TRP A 177 9.53 -14.30 -14.25
CA TRP A 177 10.13 -14.23 -15.58
C TRP A 177 11.64 -14.38 -15.41
N ASN A 178 12.16 -15.59 -15.67
CA ASN A 178 13.59 -15.82 -15.92
C ASN A 178 14.04 -15.08 -17.19
#